data_AF-X0IB20-F1
#
_entry.id   AF-X0IB20-F1
#
_cell.length_a   1.000
_cell.length_b   1.000
_cell.length_c   1.000
_cell.angle_alpha   90.00
_cell.angle_beta   90.00
_cell.angle_gamma   90.00
#
_symmetry.space_group_name_H-M   'P 1'
#
loop_
_entity.id
_entity.type
_entity.pdbx_description
1 polymer ?
#
loop_
_entity_poly.entity_id
_entity_poly.type
_entity_poly.pdbx_seq_one_letter_code
_entity_poly.pdbx_strand_id
1 'polypeptide(L)'
;MIPFSIEKPFERIPLYILLLAVLLSLHLLKLLCKNVPHAHRARQRGCLPAPLELSKLAFGIDTLLASLRADRDQLTPDHVANRFAALGVYTFRMSILGTTNLVTAESRNVQVILATQFNDFSMRATRSTNLKTVLGRSIFAADGASWRTA
;
A
#
# COMPACT_ATOMS: atom_id res chain seq x y z
N MET A 1 23.51 47.80 -36.82
CA MET A 1 22.09 47.75 -36.42
C MET A 1 21.58 46.35 -36.77
N ILE A 2 21.64 45.42 -35.81
CA ILE A 2 21.25 44.01 -35.99
C ILE A 2 19.92 43.83 -35.25
N PRO A 3 18.83 43.36 -35.90
CA PRO A 3 17.59 43.14 -35.19
C PRO A 3 17.72 41.86 -34.36
N PHE A 4 17.50 42.01 -33.05
CA PHE A 4 17.42 40.92 -32.09
C PHE A 4 16.01 40.32 -32.19
N SER A 5 15.84 39.30 -33.04
CA SER A 5 14.60 38.50 -33.05
C SER A 5 14.55 37.63 -31.79
N ILE A 6 13.77 38.08 -30.81
CA ILE A 6 13.30 37.24 -29.71
C ILE A 6 12.13 36.42 -30.25
N GLU A 7 12.42 35.32 -30.93
CA GLU A 7 11.41 34.30 -31.18
C GLU A 7 10.97 33.72 -29.84
N LYS A 8 9.71 33.94 -29.48
CA LYS A 8 9.10 33.44 -28.24
C LYS A 8 9.05 31.91 -28.31
N PRO A 9 9.74 31.15 -27.44
CA PRO A 9 9.70 29.69 -27.44
C PRO A 9 8.38 29.12 -26.84
N PHE A 10 7.35 29.95 -26.67
CA PHE A 10 6.14 29.65 -25.91
C PHE A 10 4.93 29.26 -26.78
N GLU A 11 5.11 29.09 -28.10
CA GLU A 11 4.00 28.65 -28.95
C GLU A 11 3.90 27.12 -29.02
N ARG A 12 2.86 26.62 -28.35
CA ARG A 12 2.33 25.25 -28.40
C ARG A 12 3.11 24.23 -27.57
N ILE A 13 3.09 24.40 -26.26
CA ILE A 13 3.10 23.23 -25.36
C ILE A 13 1.89 22.38 -25.78
N PRO A 14 2.11 21.18 -26.33
CA PRO A 14 1.02 20.38 -26.85
C PRO A 14 0.11 19.94 -25.70
N LEU A 15 -1.19 19.91 -25.95
CA LEU A 15 -2.22 19.63 -24.96
C LEU A 15 -1.95 18.34 -24.16
N TYR A 16 -1.31 17.33 -24.78
CA TYR A 16 -0.94 16.08 -24.11
C TYR A 16 0.14 16.27 -23.04
N ILE A 17 1.08 17.21 -23.18
CA ILE A 17 2.08 17.54 -22.15
C ILE A 17 1.40 18.22 -20.97
N LEU A 18 0.48 19.16 -21.24
CA LEU A 18 -0.31 19.79 -20.18
C LEU A 18 -1.16 18.75 -19.44
N LEU A 19 -1.84 17.86 -20.16
CA LEU A 19 -2.63 16.78 -19.59
C LEU A 19 -1.77 15.83 -18.74
N LEU A 20 -0.61 15.41 -19.25
CA LEU A 20 0.34 14.55 -18.52
C LEU A 20 0.84 15.25 -17.24
N ALA A 21 1.17 16.54 -17.31
CA ALA A 21 1.58 17.32 -16.16
C ALA A 21 0.46 17.45 -15.11
N VAL A 22 -0.78 17.66 -15.53
CA VAL A 22 -1.95 17.68 -14.64
C VAL A 22 -2.17 16.32 -13.99
N LEU A 23 -2.11 15.22 -14.74
CA LEU A 23 -2.25 13.87 -14.17
C LEU A 23 -1.12 13.54 -13.19
N LEU A 24 0.12 13.88 -13.54
CA LEU A 24 1.29 13.66 -12.70
C LEU A 24 1.23 14.48 -11.40
N SER A 25 0.87 15.77 -11.51
CA SER A 25 0.69 16.65 -10.34
C SER A 25 -0.45 16.19 -9.44
N LEU A 26 -1.58 15.74 -9.99
CA LEU A 26 -2.66 15.14 -9.21
C LEU A 26 -2.21 13.84 -8.52
N HIS A 27 -1.41 13.01 -9.20
CA HIS A 27 -0.88 11.79 -8.61
C HIS A 27 0.09 12.08 -7.47
N LEU A 28 1.02 13.02 -7.66
CA LEU A 28 1.96 13.50 -6.65
C LEU A 28 1.23 14.13 -5.46
N LEU A 29 0.22 14.97 -5.71
CA LEU A 29 -0.60 15.56 -4.65
C LEU A 29 -1.31 14.49 -3.84
N LYS A 30 -1.92 13.49 -4.49
CA LYS A 30 -2.56 12.36 -3.81
C LYS A 30 -1.55 11.56 -2.97
N LEU A 31 -0.34 11.33 -3.47
CA LEU A 31 0.72 10.65 -2.74
C LEU A 31 1.15 11.46 -1.50
N LEU A 32 1.34 12.76 -1.65
CA LEU A 32 1.73 13.66 -0.56
C LEU A 32 0.63 13.76 0.50
N CYS A 33 -0.61 14.05 0.10
CA CYS A 33 -1.75 14.16 1.01
C CYS A 33 -2.01 12.87 1.79
N LYS A 34 -1.67 11.70 1.24
CA LYS A 34 -1.72 10.43 1.97
C LYS A 34 -0.52 10.27 2.89
N ASN A 35 0.70 10.34 2.35
CA ASN A 35 1.90 9.94 3.08
C ASN A 35 2.34 10.94 4.14
N VAL A 36 2.13 12.24 3.93
CA VAL A 36 2.60 13.30 4.85
C VAL A 36 1.86 13.23 6.20
N PRO A 37 0.52 13.19 6.27
CA PRO A 37 -0.18 13.04 7.55
C PRO A 37 0.13 11.72 8.26
N HIS A 38 0.37 10.63 7.52
CA HIS A 38 0.78 9.35 8.11
C HIS A 38 2.18 9.44 8.72
N ALA A 39 3.16 10.00 7.98
CA ALA A 39 4.51 10.19 8.48
C ALA A 39 4.56 11.15 9.67
N HIS A 40 3.78 12.23 9.63
CA HIS A 40 3.68 13.18 10.73
C HIS A 40 3.10 12.53 11.99
N ARG A 41 1.97 11.82 11.87
CA ARG A 41 1.36 11.09 13.01
C ARG A 41 2.27 10.01 13.56
N ALA A 42 3.02 9.31 12.71
CA ALA A 42 4.00 8.32 13.13
C ALA A 42 5.13 8.96 13.95
N ARG A 43 5.66 10.11 13.51
CA ARG A 43 6.69 10.86 14.24
C ARG A 43 6.19 11.38 15.58
N GLN A 44 4.97 11.95 15.63
CA GLN A 44 4.37 12.43 16.87
C GLN A 44 4.19 11.32 17.92
N ARG A 45 3.97 10.08 17.47
CA ARG A 45 3.81 8.90 18.34
C ARG A 45 5.12 8.16 18.63
N GLY A 46 6.26 8.70 18.18
CA GLY A 46 7.57 8.06 18.37
C GLY A 46 7.69 6.71 17.66
N CYS A 47 6.91 6.45 16.60
CA CYS A 47 6.95 5.17 15.91
C CYS A 47 8.28 4.99 15.17
N LEU A 48 8.96 3.88 15.45
CA LEU A 48 10.14 3.46 14.69
C LEU A 48 9.72 2.83 13.36
N PRO A 49 10.53 2.99 12.30
CA PRO A 49 10.27 2.29 11.05
C PRO A 49 10.41 0.78 11.27
N ALA A 50 9.37 0.02 10.94
CA ALA A 50 9.45 -1.43 10.96
C ALA A 50 10.53 -1.92 9.95
N PRO A 51 11.27 -3.00 10.28
CA PRO A 51 12.27 -3.60 9.41
C PRO A 51 11.71 -3.88 8.02
N LEU A 52 12.50 -3.65 6.98
CA LEU A 52 12.11 -3.92 5.60
C LEU A 52 12.62 -5.29 5.18
N GLU A 53 11.72 -6.16 4.73
CA GLU A 53 12.09 -7.37 4.00
C GLU A 53 12.71 -6.96 2.66
N LEU A 54 13.99 -7.29 2.48
CA LEU A 54 14.72 -6.97 1.27
C LEU A 54 14.21 -7.84 0.12
N SER A 55 13.68 -7.18 -0.92
CA SER A 55 13.32 -7.80 -2.19
C SER A 55 14.54 -7.84 -3.12
N LYS A 56 14.81 -9.00 -3.72
CA LYS A 56 15.88 -9.18 -4.71
C LYS A 56 15.59 -8.45 -6.01
N LEU A 57 14.31 -8.33 -6.38
CA LEU A 57 13.88 -7.65 -7.61
C LEU A 57 13.24 -6.30 -7.28
N ALA A 58 13.29 -5.38 -8.24
CA ALA A 58 12.59 -4.12 -8.15
C ALA A 58 11.08 -4.35 -7.92
N PHE A 59 10.45 -3.44 -7.17
CA PHE A 59 9.03 -3.46 -6.84
C PHE A 59 8.52 -4.70 -6.06
N GLY A 60 9.42 -5.55 -5.53
CA GLY A 60 9.02 -6.73 -4.77
C GLY A 60 8.41 -7.85 -5.61
N ILE A 61 8.79 -7.93 -6.89
CA ILE A 61 8.29 -8.96 -7.81
C ILE A 61 8.73 -10.35 -7.36
N ASP A 62 9.94 -10.49 -6.83
CA ASP A 62 10.43 -11.76 -6.28
C ASP A 62 9.59 -12.23 -5.09
N THR A 63 9.22 -11.32 -4.19
CA THR A 63 8.35 -11.62 -3.05
C THR A 63 6.97 -12.08 -3.51
N LEU A 64 6.43 -11.47 -4.57
CA LEU A 64 5.18 -11.90 -5.19
C LEU A 64 5.31 -13.29 -5.82
N LEU A 65 6.35 -13.53 -6.62
CA LEU A 65 6.57 -14.81 -7.28
C LEU A 65 6.77 -15.95 -6.27
N ALA A 66 7.50 -15.69 -5.18
CA ALA A 66 7.67 -16.65 -4.10
C ALA A 66 6.33 -16.98 -3.42
N SER A 67 5.50 -15.96 -3.20
CA SER A 67 4.16 -16.14 -2.64
C SER A 67 3.24 -16.93 -3.59
N LEU A 68 3.29 -16.67 -4.90
CA LEU A 68 2.50 -17.41 -5.90
C LEU A 68 2.96 -18.87 -6.04
N ARG A 69 4.25 -19.14 -5.91
CA ARG A 69 4.78 -20.52 -5.89
C ARG A 69 4.31 -21.26 -4.64
N ALA A 70 4.42 -20.63 -3.47
CA ALA A 70 3.94 -21.23 -2.23
C ALA A 70 2.43 -21.50 -2.26
N ASP A 71 1.63 -20.61 -2.88
CA ASP A 71 0.20 -20.80 -3.05
C ASP A 71 -0.12 -21.98 -3.98
N ARG A 72 0.58 -22.07 -5.12
CA ARG A 72 0.48 -23.21 -6.04
C ARG A 72 0.83 -24.53 -5.36
N ASP A 73 1.84 -24.53 -4.50
CA ASP A 73 2.31 -25.72 -3.79
C ASP A 73 1.52 -25.99 -2.49
N GLN A 74 0.52 -25.16 -2.16
CA GLN A 74 -0.28 -25.21 -0.93
C GLN A 74 0.54 -25.06 0.38
N LEU A 75 1.72 -24.44 0.30
CA LEU A 75 2.67 -24.23 1.41
C LEU A 75 2.68 -22.77 1.91
N THR A 76 1.61 -22.02 1.66
CA THR A 76 1.48 -20.61 2.10
C THR A 76 1.72 -20.42 3.61
N PRO A 77 1.17 -21.25 4.52
CA PRO A 77 1.41 -21.09 5.96
C PRO A 77 2.89 -21.26 6.32
N ASP A 78 3.55 -22.29 5.79
CA ASP A 78 4.96 -22.55 6.03
C ASP A 78 5.83 -21.45 5.44
N HIS A 79 5.48 -20.94 4.26
CA HIS A 79 6.17 -19.83 3.63
C HIS A 79 6.14 -18.56 4.49
N VAL A 80 4.99 -18.26 5.13
CA VAL A 80 4.85 -17.13 6.04
C VAL A 80 5.61 -17.36 7.35
N ALA A 81 5.53 -18.56 7.94
CA ALA A 81 6.24 -18.90 9.17
C ALA A 81 7.77 -18.82 8.97
N ASN A 82 8.27 -19.37 7.87
CA ASN A 82 9.68 -19.33 7.51
C ASN A 82 10.18 -17.89 7.30
N ARG A 83 9.33 -16.98 6.80
CA ARG A 83 9.67 -15.57 6.65
C ARG A 83 9.86 -14.87 8.00
N PHE A 84 8.97 -15.11 8.95
CA PHE A 84 9.14 -14.61 10.32
C PHE A 84 10.41 -15.16 10.97
N ALA A 85 10.67 -16.46 10.80
CA ALA A 85 11.89 -17.10 11.32
C ALA A 85 13.17 -16.52 10.70
N ALA A 86 13.18 -16.28 9.38
CA ALA A 86 14.33 -15.73 8.67
C ALA A 86 14.65 -14.28 9.05
N LEU A 87 13.62 -13.45 9.30
CA LEU A 87 13.80 -12.06 9.69
C LEU A 87 14.06 -11.88 11.19
N GLY A 88 13.70 -12.87 12.03
CA GLY A 88 13.84 -12.81 13.49
C GLY A 88 12.94 -11.75 14.15
N VAL A 89 11.99 -11.18 13.40
CA VAL A 89 11.06 -10.15 13.87
C VAL A 89 9.63 -10.53 13.51
N TYR A 90 8.70 -10.22 14.40
CA TYR A 90 7.27 -10.49 14.20
C TYR A 90 6.50 -9.33 13.56
N THR A 91 7.15 -8.19 13.34
CA THR A 91 6.58 -7.05 12.60
C THR A 91 7.58 -6.56 11.56
N PHE A 92 7.21 -6.57 10.30
CA PHE A 92 8.06 -6.13 9.19
C PHE A 92 7.24 -5.52 8.06
N ARG A 93 7.92 -4.77 7.20
CA ARG A 93 7.37 -4.19 5.98
C ARG A 93 7.87 -4.97 4.78
N MET A 94 7.01 -5.15 3.79
CA MET A 94 7.35 -5.78 2.53
C MET A 94 6.83 -4.92 1.37
N SER A 95 7.50 -4.95 0.23
CA SER A 95 7.01 -4.34 -0.99
C SER A 95 6.40 -5.42 -1.87
N ILE A 96 5.19 -5.18 -2.40
CA ILE A 96 4.56 -6.04 -3.40
C ILE A 96 3.99 -5.14 -4.48
N LEU A 97 4.45 -5.28 -5.72
CA LEU A 97 4.04 -4.47 -6.87
C LEU A 97 4.13 -2.96 -6.58
N GLY A 98 5.20 -2.54 -5.89
CA GLY A 98 5.42 -1.15 -5.50
C GLY A 98 4.54 -0.64 -4.35
N THR A 99 3.65 -1.47 -3.81
CA THR A 99 2.88 -1.15 -2.61
C THR A 99 3.61 -1.66 -1.37
N THR A 100 3.88 -0.78 -0.42
CA THR A 100 4.39 -1.19 0.90
C THR A 100 3.25 -1.77 1.73
N ASN A 101 3.39 -3.03 2.13
CA ASN A 101 2.50 -3.72 3.05
C ASN A 101 3.21 -3.88 4.41
N LEU A 102 2.47 -3.71 5.50
CA LEU A 102 2.95 -3.97 6.85
C LEU A 102 2.37 -5.32 7.29
N VAL A 103 3.23 -6.23 7.74
CA VAL A 103 2.87 -7.56 8.25
C VAL A 103 3.25 -7.62 9.72
N THR A 104 2.32 -8.08 10.56
CA THR A 104 2.55 -8.22 12.00
C THR A 104 1.94 -9.51 12.53
N ALA A 105 2.69 -10.18 13.39
CA ALA A 105 2.29 -11.33 14.21
C ALA A 105 2.51 -11.05 15.71
N GLU A 106 2.79 -9.79 16.08
CA GLU A 106 2.90 -9.40 17.49
C GLU A 106 1.52 -9.33 18.14
N SER A 107 1.34 -10.03 19.25
CA SER A 107 0.05 -10.16 19.95
C SER A 107 -0.59 -8.80 20.28
N ARG A 108 0.20 -7.83 20.74
CA ARG A 108 -0.27 -6.48 21.04
C ARG A 108 -0.79 -5.76 19.80
N ASN A 109 -0.11 -5.85 18.66
CA ASN A 109 -0.57 -5.20 17.42
C ASN A 109 -1.84 -5.87 16.88
N VAL A 110 -1.88 -7.20 16.92
CA VAL A 110 -3.06 -7.98 16.53
C VAL A 110 -4.26 -7.60 17.40
N GLN A 111 -4.08 -7.48 18.72
CA GLN A 111 -5.13 -7.03 19.64
C GLN A 111 -5.60 -5.61 19.32
N VAL A 112 -4.68 -4.69 19.00
CA VAL A 112 -5.04 -3.32 18.64
C VAL A 112 -5.87 -3.28 17.37
N ILE A 113 -5.45 -4.02 16.34
CA ILE A 113 -6.12 -4.05 15.03
C ILE A 113 -7.50 -4.71 15.13
N LEU A 114 -7.62 -5.82 15.87
CA LEU A 114 -8.83 -6.65 15.86
C LEU A 114 -9.80 -6.38 17.02
N ALA A 115 -9.36 -5.76 18.12
CA ALA A 115 -10.19 -5.58 19.32
C ALA A 115 -10.33 -4.12 19.77
N THR A 116 -9.23 -3.40 19.97
CA THR A 116 -9.31 -2.07 20.64
C THR A 116 -9.55 -0.91 19.69
N GLN A 117 -8.95 -0.93 18.50
CA GLN A 117 -9.02 0.14 17.50
C GLN A 117 -9.63 -0.35 16.18
N PHE A 118 -10.54 -1.32 16.24
CA PHE A 118 -11.15 -1.92 15.04
C PHE A 118 -11.70 -0.87 14.05
N ASN A 119 -12.32 0.21 14.54
CA ASN A 119 -12.87 1.27 13.69
C ASN A 119 -11.82 2.07 12.90
N ASP A 120 -10.55 2.06 13.34
CA ASP A 120 -9.44 2.73 12.65
C ASP A 120 -8.85 1.85 11.53
N PHE A 121 -9.15 0.55 11.54
CA PHE A 121 -8.66 -0.43 10.57
C PHE A 121 -9.81 -0.98 9.73
N SER A 122 -10.00 -0.42 8.53
CA SER A 122 -10.99 -0.91 7.57
C SER A 122 -10.39 -1.89 6.57
N MET A 123 -11.25 -2.77 6.04
CA MET A 123 -10.91 -3.58 4.87
C MET A 123 -10.72 -2.68 3.67
N ARG A 124 -9.53 -2.74 3.05
CA ARG A 124 -9.24 -2.02 1.81
C ARG A 124 -10.32 -2.32 0.77
N ALA A 125 -10.82 -1.27 0.10
CA ALA A 125 -11.91 -1.36 -0.88
C ALA A 125 -11.73 -2.50 -1.89
N THR A 126 -10.50 -2.70 -2.41
CA THR A 126 -10.18 -3.81 -3.33
C THR A 126 -10.51 -5.19 -2.74
N ARG A 127 -10.21 -5.41 -1.46
CA ARG A 127 -10.46 -6.70 -0.80
C ARG A 127 -11.95 -6.88 -0.51
N SER A 128 -12.64 -5.82 -0.05
CA SER A 128 -14.10 -5.85 0.14
C SER A 128 -14.82 -6.14 -1.18
N THR A 129 -14.42 -5.51 -2.29
CA THR A 129 -15.05 -5.77 -3.60
C THR A 129 -14.86 -7.20 -4.06
N ASN A 130 -13.64 -7.74 -3.99
CA ASN A 130 -13.39 -9.13 -4.39
C ASN A 130 -14.22 -10.12 -3.54
N LEU A 131 -14.29 -9.90 -2.23
CA LEU A 131 -15.11 -10.72 -1.33
C LEU A 131 -16.61 -10.53 -1.62
N LYS A 132 -17.06 -9.33 -1.95
CA LYS A 132 -18.46 -9.09 -2.36
C LYS A 132 -18.82 -9.80 -3.67
N THR A 133 -17.89 -9.88 -4.62
CA THR A 133 -18.12 -10.62 -5.88
C THR A 133 -18.30 -12.10 -5.64
N VAL A 134 -17.54 -12.69 -4.70
CA VAL A 134 -17.59 -14.13 -4.41
C VAL A 134 -18.69 -14.49 -3.41
N LEU A 135 -18.86 -13.71 -2.35
CA LEU A 135 -19.71 -14.01 -1.19
C LEU A 135 -20.96 -13.10 -1.09
N GLY A 136 -21.13 -12.13 -1.98
CA GLY A 136 -22.24 -11.17 -1.92
C GLY A 136 -22.16 -10.22 -0.72
N ARG A 137 -23.33 -9.80 -0.22
CA ARG A 137 -23.47 -9.03 1.02
C ARG A 137 -23.36 -9.98 2.22
N SER A 138 -22.13 -10.36 2.56
CA SER A 138 -21.82 -11.21 3.71
C SER A 138 -21.12 -10.41 4.82
N ILE A 139 -21.18 -10.91 6.06
CA ILE A 139 -20.38 -10.44 7.19
C ILE A 139 -18.88 -10.41 6.90
N PHE A 140 -18.39 -11.22 5.96
CA PHE A 140 -16.98 -11.22 5.53
C PHE A 140 -16.64 -10.07 4.57
N ALA A 141 -17.65 -9.44 3.98
CA ALA A 141 -17.49 -8.44 2.92
C ALA A 141 -18.01 -7.05 3.33
N ALA A 142 -18.77 -6.98 4.44
CA ALA A 142 -19.25 -5.76 5.09
C ALA A 142 -18.21 -5.18 6.07
N ASP A 143 -18.23 -3.86 6.27
CA ASP A 143 -17.34 -3.15 7.19
C ASP A 143 -18.13 -2.08 7.99
N GLY A 144 -17.63 -1.70 9.17
CA GLY A 144 -18.21 -0.67 10.02
C GLY A 144 -19.67 -0.92 10.42
N ALA A 145 -20.53 0.10 10.27
CA ALA A 145 -21.95 0.01 10.63
C ALA A 145 -22.67 -1.09 9.85
N SER A 146 -22.33 -1.29 8.58
CA SER A 146 -22.94 -2.33 7.75
C SER A 146 -22.60 -3.75 8.23
N TRP A 147 -21.44 -3.94 8.87
CA TRP A 147 -21.06 -5.22 9.46
C TRP A 147 -21.85 -5.53 10.74
N ARG A 148 -22.12 -4.52 11.58
CA ARG A 148 -22.90 -4.71 12.82
C ARG A 148 -24.37 -5.08 12.59
N THR A 149 -24.90 -4.79 11.41
CA THR A 149 -26.30 -5.01 11.04
C THR A 149 -26.48 -6.08 9.95
N ALA A 150 -25.39 -6.71 9.50
CA ALA A 150 -25.41 -7.74 8.46
C ALA A 150 -25.75 -9.13 9.02
#